data_AF-A0A0F9CCD0-F1
#
_entry.id   AF-A0A0F9CCD0-F1
#
_cell.length_a   1.000
_cell.length_b   1.000
_cell.length_c   1.000
_cell.angle_alpha   90.00
_cell.angle_beta   90.00
_cell.angle_gamma   90.00
#
_symmetry.space_group_name_H-M   'P 1'
#
loop_
_entity.id
_entity.type
_entity.pdbx_description
1 polymer ?
#
loop_
_entity_poly.entity_id
_entity_poly.type
_entity_poly.pdbx_seq_one_letter_code
_entity_poly.pdbx_strand_id
1 'polypeptide(L)' 'MTIDKLKRVMWRLKEINPAGLYSDKNIRLAIMEECGTDERTIKATINKLLELKLLVKAGFGMLKDNETLTQKDV' A
#
# COMPACT_ATOMS: atom_id res chain seq x y z
N MET A 1 -10.75 -1.68 9.28
CA MET A 1 -10.45 -1.21 7.91
C MET A 1 -11.23 -2.07 6.94
N THR A 2 -11.89 -1.50 5.92
CA THR A 2 -12.58 -2.27 4.87
C THR A 2 -11.61 -2.58 3.72
N ILE A 3 -11.93 -3.61 2.92
CA ILE A 3 -11.16 -3.96 1.72
C ILE A 3 -11.12 -2.78 0.73
N ASP A 4 -12.20 -2.01 0.61
CA ASP A 4 -12.28 -0.87 -0.32
C ASP A 4 -11.27 0.23 0.01
N LYS A 5 -11.05 0.52 1.30
CA LYS A 5 -10.02 1.48 1.71
C LYS A 5 -8.62 0.99 1.33
N LEU A 6 -8.34 -0.30 1.51
CA LEU A 6 -7.05 -0.88 1.09
C LEU A 6 -6.84 -0.80 -0.42
N LYS A 7 -7.90 -1.05 -1.21
CA LYS A 7 -7.85 -0.90 -2.67
C LYS A 7 -7.57 0.56 -3.07
N ARG A 8 -8.20 1.53 -2.41
CA ARG A 8 -7.94 2.96 -2.66
C ARG A 8 -6.53 3.37 -2.31
N VAL A 9 -5.98 2.88 -1.18
CA VAL A 9 -4.57 3.09 -0.83
C VAL A 9 -3.63 2.53 -1.91
N MET A 10 -3.89 1.31 -2.40
CA MET A 10 -3.10 0.71 -3.49
C MET A 10 -3.21 1.51 -4.79
N TRP A 11 -4.41 1.99 -5.13
CA TRP A 11 -4.62 2.86 -6.29
C TRP A 11 -3.83 4.16 -6.16
N ARG A 12 -3.88 4.80 -4.98
CA ARG A 12 -3.14 6.04 -4.72
C ARG A 12 -1.62 5.84 -4.77
N LEU A 13 -1.13 4.70 -4.29
CA LEU A 13 0.28 4.34 -4.43
C LEU A 13 0.69 4.25 -5.90
N LYS A 14 -0.14 3.62 -6.74
CA LYS A 14 0.10 3.54 -8.19
C LYS A 14 0.07 4.90 -8.89
N GLU A 15 -0.74 5.84 -8.42
CA GLU A 15 -0.68 7.23 -8.91
C GLU A 15 0.64 7.92 -8.54
N ILE A 16 1.15 7.68 -7.33
CA ILE A 16 2.41 8.27 -6.85
C ILE A 16 3.62 7.68 -7.59
N ASN A 17 3.68 6.35 -7.72
CA ASN A 17 4.74 5.68 -8.46
C ASN A 17 4.21 4.47 -9.23
N PRO A 18 3.95 4.61 -10.54
CA PRO A 18 3.48 3.52 -11.38
C PRO A 18 4.42 2.31 -11.42
N ALA A 19 5.72 2.52 -11.18
CA ALA A 19 6.73 1.45 -11.17
C ALA A 19 6.57 0.45 -10.01
N GLY A 20 5.61 0.66 -9.10
CA GLY A 20 5.28 -0.33 -8.09
C GLY A 20 6.22 -0.35 -6.89
N LEU A 21 7.20 0.57 -6.82
CA LEU A 21 8.19 0.63 -5.75
C LEU A 21 8.00 1.87 -4.87
N TYR A 22 7.78 1.66 -3.58
CA TYR A 22 7.33 2.70 -2.65
C TYR A 22 8.25 2.83 -1.45
N SER A 23 8.61 4.07 -1.14
CA SER A 23 9.25 4.43 0.13
C SER A 23 8.23 4.48 1.27
N ASP A 24 8.69 4.43 2.52
CA ASP A 24 7.83 4.63 3.69
C ASP A 24 7.03 5.94 3.60
N LYS A 25 7.64 7.01 3.07
CA LYS A 25 6.98 8.30 2.84
C LYS A 25 5.79 8.17 1.89
N ASN A 26 5.94 7.49 0.76
CA ASN A 26 4.86 7.32 -0.23
C ASN A 26 3.70 6.53 0.38
N ILE A 27 4.02 5.49 1.16
CA ILE A 27 3.05 4.61 1.80
C ILE A 27 2.26 5.36 2.87
N ARG A 28 2.96 6.09 3.73
CA ARG A 28 2.33 6.95 4.73
C ARG A 28 1.42 7.98 4.08
N LEU A 29 1.87 8.65 3.02
CA LEU A 29 1.07 9.65 2.31
C LEU A 29 -0.23 9.05 1.75
N ALA A 30 -0.14 7.93 1.02
CA ALA A 30 -1.31 7.27 0.45
C ALA A 30 -2.32 6.82 1.53
N ILE A 31 -1.82 6.35 2.68
CA ILE A 31 -2.69 5.97 3.80
C ILE A 31 -3.32 7.19 4.47
N MET A 32 -2.56 8.28 4.64
CA MET A 32 -3.07 9.51 5.24
C MET A 32 -4.24 10.08 4.46
N GLU A 33 -4.16 10.05 3.13
CA GLU A 33 -5.18 10.59 2.24
C GLU A 33 -6.47 9.74 2.22
N GLU A 34 -6.37 8.42 2.30
CA GLU A 34 -7.54 7.53 2.20
C GLU A 34 -8.11 7.07 3.55
N CYS A 35 -7.27 6.97 4.57
CA CYS A 35 -7.61 6.38 5.86
C CYS A 35 -7.50 7.37 7.03
N GLY A 36 -6.83 8.51 6.84
CA GLY A 36 -6.60 9.53 7.87
C GLY A 36 -5.19 9.51 8.47
N THR A 37 -4.87 10.55 9.24
CA THR A 37 -3.52 10.87 9.70
C THR A 37 -3.12 10.26 11.05
N ASP A 38 -4.02 9.49 11.68
CA ASP A 38 -3.76 8.84 12.96
C ASP A 38 -2.67 7.76 12.83
N GLU A 39 -1.59 7.87 13.62
CA GLU A 39 -0.43 6.98 13.53
C GLU A 39 -0.79 5.52 13.82
N ARG A 40 -1.78 5.26 14.69
CA ARG A 40 -2.27 3.91 14.94
C ARG A 40 -2.95 3.33 13.71
N THR A 41 -3.76 4.14 13.02
CA THR A 41 -4.41 3.79 11.75
C THR A 41 -3.39 3.55 10.65
N ILE A 42 -2.37 4.41 10.54
CA ILE A 42 -1.29 4.25 9.57
C ILE A 42 -0.57 2.92 9.78
N LYS A 43 -0.08 2.65 10.99
CA LYS A 43 0.60 1.40 11.33
C LYS A 43 -0.29 0.17 11.09
N ALA A 44 -1.56 0.23 11.51
CA ALA A 44 -2.51 -0.86 11.29
C ALA A 44 -2.74 -1.12 9.79
N THR A 45 -2.80 -0.07 8.97
CA THR A 45 -2.99 -0.18 7.51
C THR A 45 -1.76 -0.79 6.84
N ILE A 46 -0.55 -0.32 7.18
CA ILE A 46 0.71 -0.88 6.67
C ILE A 46 0.78 -2.38 6.99
N ASN A 47 0.52 -2.74 8.25
CA ASN A 47 0.52 -4.14 8.67
C ASN A 47 -0.49 -4.96 7.86
N LYS A 48 -1.68 -4.42 7.59
CA LYS A 48 -2.69 -5.14 6.80
C LYS A 48 -2.30 -5.31 5.34
N LEU A 49 -1.68 -4.30 4.72
CA LEU A 49 -1.16 -4.39 3.34
C LEU A 49 -0.08 -5.48 3.23
N LEU A 50 0.77 -5.62 4.25
CA LEU A 50 1.79 -6.67 4.32
C LEU A 50 1.18 -8.05 4.60
N GLU A 51 0.24 -8.15 5.54
CA GLU A 51 -0.45 -9.39 5.91
C GLU A 51 -1.17 -10.01 4.70
N LEU A 52 -1.84 -9.17 3.91
CA LEU A 52 -2.54 -9.58 2.69
C LEU A 52 -1.61 -9.75 1.48
N LYS A 53 -0.29 -9.54 1.66
CA LYS A 53 0.69 -9.54 0.57
C LYS A 53 0.29 -8.64 -0.60
N LEU A 54 -0.36 -7.51 -0.33
CA LEU A 54 -0.60 -6.45 -1.31
C LEU A 54 0.69 -5.65 -1.54
N LEU A 55 1.47 -5.49 -0.47
CA LEU A 55 2.84 -4.99 -0.49
C LEU A 55 3.80 -6.05 0.04
N VAL A 56 5.00 -6.09 -0.52
CA VAL A 56 6.10 -6.98 -0.10
C VAL A 56 7.40 -6.21 0.00
N LYS A 57 8.34 -6.68 0.83
CA LYS A 57 9.65 -6.02 1.00
C LYS A 57 10.48 -6.13 -0.29
N ALA A 58 11.05 -5.01 -0.71
CA ALA A 58 11.87 -4.91 -1.93
C ALA A 58 13.37 -4.67 -1.65
N GLY A 59 13.76 -4.52 -0.37
CA GLY A 59 15.13 -4.17 0.04
C GLY A 59 15.26 -2.68 0.39
N PHE A 60 16.34 -2.31 1.09
CA PHE A 60 16.66 -0.91 1.47
C PHE A 60 15.50 -0.13 2.15
N GLY A 61 14.64 -0.82 2.90
CA GLY A 61 13.49 -0.20 3.55
C GLY A 61 12.32 0.15 2.63
N MET A 62 12.36 -0.30 1.37
CA MET A 62 11.29 -0.10 0.39
C MET A 62 10.32 -1.28 0.35
N LEU A 63 9.08 -0.98 -0.03
CA LEU A 63 8.04 -1.97 -0.31
C LEU A 63 7.67 -1.90 -1.79
N LYS A 64 7.33 -3.03 -2.39
CA LYS A 64 6.78 -3.10 -3.75
C LYS A 64 5.41 -3.73 -3.74
N ASP A 65 4.59 -3.42 -4.73
CA ASP A 65 3.35 -4.14 -4.92
C ASP A 65 3.59 -5.60 -5.33
N ASN A 66 2.65 -6.45 -4.97
CA ASN A 66 2.70 -7.86 -5.29
C ASN A 66 1.85 -8.13 -6.54
N GLU A 67 2.47 -7.98 -7.71
CA GLU A 67 1.80 -8.14 -9.01
C GLU A 67 1.25 -9.55 -9.29
N THR A 68 1.55 -10.54 -8.44
CA THR A 68 0.99 -11.90 -8.58
C THR A 68 -0.51 -11.98 -8.30
N LEU A 69 -1.11 -10.97 -7.67
CA LEU A 69 -2.55 -10.89 -7.44
C LEU A 69 -3.30 -10.09 -8.52
N THR A 70 -2.60 -9.31 -9.36
CA THR A 70 -3.22 -8.42 -10.36
C THR A 70 -3.28 -9.00 -11.77
N GLN A 71 -2.65 -10.15 -12.05
CA GLN A 71 -2.62 -10.75 -13.40
C GLN A 71 -3.66 -11.86 -13.65
N LYS A 72 -4.63 -12.09 -12.74
CA LYS A 72 -5.60 -13.19 -12.90
C LYS A 72 -7.02 -12.82 -13.34
N ASP A 73 -7.31 -11.54 -13.58
CA ASP A 73 -8.64 -11.09 -14.00
C ASP A 73 -8.58 -10.05 -15.15
N VAL A 74 -7.95 -10.41 -16.27
CA VAL A 74 -8.18 -9.80 -17.60
C VAL A 74 -8.34 -10.90 -18.63
#